data_AF-R4SQL9-F1
#
_entry.id   AF-R4SQL9-F1
#
_cell.length_a   1.000
_cell.length_b   1.000
_cell.length_c   1.000
_cell.angle_alpha   90.00
_cell.angle_beta   90.00
_cell.angle_gamma   90.00
#
_symmetry.space_group_name_H-M   'P 1'
#
loop_
_entity.id
_entity.type
_entity.pdbx_description
1 polymer ?
#
loop_
_entity_poly.entity_id
_entity_poly.type
_entity_poly.pdbx_seq_one_letter_code
_entity_poly.pdbx_strand_id
1 'polypeptide(L)'
;MVLLIALVHLVLGVLGFFFLPEANEVGENTVWIFSATGMLDVIRTVIGVLGLVAAFKPSAIPAYSWLVFVAFTGLTAFGVLSAGTDSAGDAVNLNWADNVLHGVTAFLALVVGVASTRVSRRKQSKTRENV
;
A
#
# COMPACT_ATOMS: atom_id res chain seq x y z
N MET A 1 9.24 8.37 5.49
CA MET A 1 8.43 7.14 5.48
C MET A 1 7.31 7.20 4.45
N VAL A 2 6.33 8.10 4.57
CA VAL A 2 5.22 8.23 3.59
C VAL A 2 5.70 8.39 2.15
N LEU A 3 6.63 9.32 1.89
CA LEU A 3 7.17 9.52 0.54
C LEU A 3 7.84 8.27 -0.03
N LEU A 4 8.54 7.49 0.80
CA LEU A 4 9.25 6.29 0.36
C LEU A 4 8.26 5.17 0.01
N ILE A 5 7.23 4.97 0.84
CA ILE A 5 6.10 4.07 0.53
C ILE A 5 5.44 4.51 -0.77
N ALA A 6 5.15 5.81 -0.92
CA ALA A 6 4.50 6.36 -2.11
C ALA A 6 5.31 6.09 -3.38
N LEU A 7 6.62 6.37 -3.36
CA LEU A 7 7.50 6.17 -4.51
C LEU A 7 7.64 4.69 -4.89
N VAL A 8 7.83 3.79 -3.92
CA VAL A 8 7.94 2.35 -4.19
C VAL A 8 6.69 1.83 -4.91
N HIS A 9 5.50 2.14 -4.39
CA HIS A 9 4.25 1.69 -4.99
C HIS A 9 3.96 2.39 -6.32
N LEU A 10 4.27 3.67 -6.43
CA LEU A 10 4.07 4.41 -7.68
C LEU A 10 4.96 3.85 -8.80
N VAL A 11 6.24 3.58 -8.53
CA VAL A 11 7.16 3.02 -9.52
C VAL A 11 6.74 1.61 -9.92
N LEU A 12 6.42 0.74 -8.96
CA LEU A 12 5.97 -0.62 -9.27
C LEU A 12 4.67 -0.62 -10.07
N GLY A 13 3.69 0.19 -9.67
CA GLY A 13 2.40 0.28 -10.36
C GLY A 13 2.54 0.86 -11.77
N VAL A 14 3.27 1.95 -11.95
CA VAL A 14 3.48 2.56 -13.27
C VAL A 14 4.27 1.63 -14.19
N LEU A 15 5.34 1.01 -13.69
CA LEU A 15 6.13 0.08 -14.50
C LEU A 15 5.32 -1.17 -14.86
N GLY A 16 4.48 -1.68 -13.96
CA GLY A 16 3.68 -2.89 -14.20
C GLY A 16 2.77 -2.77 -15.42
N PHE A 17 2.23 -1.58 -15.71
CA PHE A 17 1.44 -1.34 -16.93
C PHE A 17 2.21 -1.59 -18.24
N PHE A 18 3.54 -1.53 -18.24
CA PHE A 18 4.37 -1.83 -19.41
C PHE A 18 4.65 -3.33 -19.61
N PHE A 19 4.30 -4.16 -18.62
CA PHE A 19 4.48 -5.61 -18.63
C PHE A 19 3.13 -6.34 -18.58
N LEU A 20 2.05 -5.68 -18.99
CA LEU A 20 0.73 -6.30 -19.06
C LEU A 20 0.63 -7.24 -20.27
N PRO A 21 0.13 -8.47 -20.08
CA PRO A 21 -0.12 -9.43 -21.17
C PRO A 21 -1.50 -9.21 -21.81
N GLU A 22 -1.81 -9.98 -22.86
CA GLU A 22 -3.19 -10.17 -23.35
C GLU A 22 -4.02 -11.11 -22.43
N ALA A 23 -3.38 -11.94 -21.58
CA ALA A 23 -4.03 -12.90 -20.65
C ALA A 23 -3.34 -12.95 -19.26
N ASN A 24 -4.12 -12.98 -18.17
CA ASN A 24 -3.68 -12.72 -16.77
C ASN A 24 -2.97 -13.89 -16.04
N GLU A 25 -2.08 -14.67 -16.67
CA GLU A 25 -1.50 -15.85 -16.00
C GLU A 25 -0.51 -15.54 -14.84
N VAL A 26 -0.48 -16.41 -13.82
CA VAL A 26 0.33 -16.27 -12.58
C VAL A 26 1.80 -16.50 -12.85
N GLY A 27 2.65 -15.53 -12.50
CA GLY A 27 4.11 -15.64 -12.60
C GLY A 27 4.71 -15.35 -13.98
N GLU A 28 3.89 -15.13 -15.01
CA GLU A 28 4.38 -14.78 -16.35
C GLU A 28 4.74 -13.28 -16.47
N ASN A 29 4.12 -12.42 -15.66
CA ASN A 29 4.27 -10.97 -15.76
C ASN A 29 4.79 -10.40 -14.45
N THR A 30 6.07 -10.04 -14.44
CA THR A 30 6.71 -9.50 -13.24
C THR A 30 7.54 -8.27 -13.52
N VAL A 31 7.37 -7.23 -12.70
CA VAL A 31 8.40 -6.21 -12.52
C VAL A 31 9.37 -6.74 -11.49
N TRP A 32 10.50 -7.27 -11.97
CA TRP A 32 11.49 -8.01 -11.19
C TRP A 32 10.93 -9.28 -10.53
N ILE A 33 10.49 -9.18 -9.29
CA ILE A 33 9.92 -10.30 -8.52
C ILE A 33 8.46 -10.03 -8.14
N PHE A 34 7.92 -8.85 -8.46
CA PHE A 34 6.55 -8.45 -8.10
C PHE A 34 5.63 -8.72 -9.27
N SER A 35 4.45 -9.28 -9.02
CA SER A 35 3.45 -9.48 -10.06
C SER A 35 3.06 -8.15 -10.71
N ALA A 36 2.90 -8.15 -12.03
CA ALA A 36 2.44 -7.02 -12.83
C ALA A 36 1.08 -7.39 -13.42
N THR A 37 0.01 -7.04 -12.71
CA THR A 37 -1.37 -7.37 -13.08
C THR A 37 -2.18 -6.09 -13.09
N GLY A 38 -3.11 -5.96 -14.03
CA GLY A 38 -3.81 -4.68 -14.25
C GLY A 38 -4.46 -4.13 -12.97
N MET A 39 -5.11 -5.00 -12.18
CA MET A 39 -5.72 -4.57 -10.92
C MET A 39 -4.70 -4.17 -9.86
N LEU A 40 -3.62 -4.94 -9.71
CA LEU A 40 -2.58 -4.67 -8.71
C LEU A 40 -1.81 -3.38 -9.03
N ASP A 41 -1.53 -3.14 -10.30
CA ASP A 41 -0.83 -1.96 -10.78
C ASP A 41 -1.68 -0.68 -10.63
N VAL A 42 -3.00 -0.79 -10.83
CA VAL A 42 -3.95 0.28 -10.48
C VAL A 42 -3.89 0.57 -8.98
N ILE A 43 -4.00 -0.45 -8.12
CA ILE A 43 -3.96 -0.27 -6.65
C ILE A 43 -2.66 0.44 -6.24
N ARG A 44 -1.51 -0.05 -6.72
CA ARG A 44 -0.19 0.50 -6.43
C ARG A 44 -0.04 1.94 -6.88
N THR A 45 -0.52 2.25 -8.09
CA THR A 45 -0.46 3.60 -8.65
C THR A 45 -1.34 4.56 -7.85
N VAL A 46 -2.58 4.18 -7.52
CA VAL A 46 -3.49 5.01 -6.72
C VAL A 46 -2.90 5.29 -5.33
N ILE A 47 -2.39 4.26 -4.65
CA ILE A 47 -1.73 4.40 -3.35
C ILE A 47 -0.50 5.31 -3.44
N GLY A 48 0.29 5.16 -4.51
CA GLY A 48 1.48 5.96 -4.77
C GLY A 48 1.14 7.44 -4.97
N VAL A 49 0.14 7.74 -5.80
CA VAL A 49 -0.33 9.11 -6.05
C VAL A 49 -0.90 9.74 -4.78
N LEU A 50 -1.76 9.03 -4.05
CA LEU A 50 -2.31 9.52 -2.78
C LEU A 50 -1.22 9.79 -1.75
N GLY A 51 -0.19 8.95 -1.71
CA GLY A 51 0.96 9.12 -0.81
C GLY A 51 1.82 10.32 -1.18
N LEU A 52 2.02 10.56 -2.48
CA LEU A 52 2.72 11.75 -2.97
C LEU A 52 1.96 13.02 -2.59
N VAL A 53 0.63 13.05 -2.79
CA VAL A 53 -0.23 14.17 -2.36
C VAL A 53 -0.16 14.38 -0.85
N ALA A 54 -0.22 13.30 -0.06
CA ALA A 54 -0.11 13.37 1.39
C ALA A 54 1.26 13.87 1.88
N ALA A 55 2.33 13.62 1.13
CA ALA A 55 3.66 14.14 1.44
C ALA A 55 3.73 15.68 1.37
N PHE A 56 2.95 16.30 0.48
CA PHE A 56 2.84 17.77 0.39
C PHE A 56 1.82 18.38 1.36
N LYS A 57 0.95 17.56 1.98
CA LYS A 57 -0.08 18.01 2.91
C LYS A 57 0.02 17.25 4.24
N PRO A 58 0.79 17.75 5.23
CA PRO A 58 1.03 17.03 6.49
C PRO A 58 -0.24 16.66 7.27
N SER A 59 -1.32 17.44 7.12
CA SER A 59 -2.62 17.14 7.73
C SER A 59 -3.32 15.92 7.15
N ALA A 60 -2.97 15.49 5.93
CA ALA A 60 -3.51 14.29 5.30
C ALA A 60 -2.77 12.99 5.70
N ILE A 61 -1.57 13.10 6.29
CA ILE A 61 -0.72 11.95 6.65
C ILE A 61 -1.44 10.91 7.53
N PRO A 62 -2.19 11.28 8.59
CA PRO A 62 -2.88 10.29 9.42
C PRO A 62 -3.94 9.51 8.63
N ALA A 63 -4.75 10.20 7.84
CA ALA A 63 -5.81 9.59 7.04
C ALA A 63 -5.23 8.65 5.97
N TYR A 64 -4.19 9.11 5.27
CA TYR A 64 -3.46 8.28 4.30
C TYR A 64 -2.87 7.02 4.94
N SER A 65 -2.23 7.16 6.10
CA SER A 65 -1.59 6.04 6.80
C SER A 65 -2.59 4.96 7.22
N TRP A 66 -3.78 5.36 7.68
CA TRP A 66 -4.85 4.41 8.01
C TRP A 66 -5.42 3.72 6.77
N LEU A 67 -5.63 4.45 5.67
CA LEU A 67 -6.08 3.89 4.41
C LEU A 67 -5.09 2.83 3.90
N VAL A 68 -3.79 3.16 3.85
CA VAL A 68 -2.72 2.25 3.43
C VAL A 68 -2.66 1.02 4.33
N PHE A 69 -2.73 1.21 5.65
CA PHE A 69 -2.74 0.10 6.60
C PHE A 69 -3.88 -0.88 6.32
N VAL A 70 -5.12 -0.39 6.21
CA VAL A 70 -6.29 -1.26 5.99
C VAL A 70 -6.20 -1.96 4.64
N ALA A 71 -5.88 -1.23 3.56
CA ALA A 71 -5.80 -1.77 2.22
C ALA A 71 -4.76 -2.89 2.11
N PHE A 72 -3.53 -2.65 2.56
CA PHE A 72 -2.47 -3.65 2.45
C PHE A 72 -2.58 -4.78 3.48
N THR A 73 -3.19 -4.54 4.64
CA THR A 73 -3.52 -5.66 5.55
C THR A 73 -4.52 -6.60 4.89
N GLY A 74 -5.56 -6.05 4.26
CA GLY A 74 -6.54 -6.83 3.51
C GLY A 74 -5.90 -7.61 2.36
N LEU A 75 -5.02 -6.95 1.59
CA LEU A 75 -4.32 -7.57 0.47
C LEU A 75 -3.33 -8.67 0.92
N THR A 76 -2.68 -8.47 2.06
CA THR A 76 -1.79 -9.47 2.68
C THR A 76 -2.59 -10.69 3.15
N ALA A 77 -3.70 -10.45 3.85
CA ALA A 77 -4.58 -11.52 4.33
C ALA A 77 -5.17 -12.30 3.15
N PHE A 78 -5.62 -11.60 2.09
CA PHE A 78 -6.07 -12.23 0.86
C PHE A 78 -4.97 -13.10 0.24
N GLY A 79 -3.75 -12.59 0.07
CA GLY A 79 -2.64 -13.36 -0.50
C GLY A 79 -2.28 -14.61 0.33
N VAL A 80 -2.24 -14.50 1.66
CA VAL A 80 -1.98 -15.66 2.55
C VAL A 80 -3.09 -16.70 2.46
N LEU A 81 -4.35 -16.28 2.50
CA LEU A 81 -5.50 -17.19 2.42
C LEU A 81 -5.57 -17.86 1.05
N SER A 82 -5.36 -17.08 -0.02
CA SER A 82 -5.30 -17.56 -1.39
C SER A 82 -4.25 -18.65 -1.59
N ALA A 83 -3.05 -18.47 -1.02
CA ALA A 83 -1.99 -19.47 -1.05
C ALA A 83 -2.30 -20.72 -0.19
N GLY A 84 -3.17 -20.60 0.81
CA GLY A 84 -3.56 -21.70 1.69
C GLY A 84 -4.78 -22.50 1.22
N THR A 85 -5.57 -21.97 0.29
CA THR A 85 -6.81 -22.59 -0.17
C THR A 85 -6.81 -22.97 -1.65
N ASP A 86 -5.69 -22.80 -2.37
CA ASP A 86 -5.57 -22.95 -3.82
C ASP A 86 -6.68 -22.20 -4.62
N SER A 87 -7.32 -21.21 -3.98
CA SER A 87 -8.48 -20.50 -4.51
C SER A 87 -8.10 -19.12 -5.04
N ALA A 88 -6.87 -18.98 -5.54
CA ALA A 88 -6.37 -17.75 -6.13
C ALA A 88 -7.15 -17.44 -7.41
N GLY A 89 -8.29 -16.77 -7.25
CA GLY A 89 -9.00 -16.18 -8.37
C GLY A 89 -8.04 -15.26 -9.13
N ASP A 90 -8.04 -15.39 -10.45
CA ASP A 90 -7.24 -14.67 -11.45
C ASP A 90 -7.30 -13.13 -11.34
N ALA A 91 -8.17 -12.58 -10.48
CA ALA A 91 -8.45 -11.15 -10.41
C ALA A 91 -7.27 -10.26 -9.96
N VAL A 92 -6.39 -10.76 -9.08
CA VAL A 92 -5.25 -9.97 -8.55
C VAL A 92 -3.90 -10.64 -8.79
N ASN A 93 -3.87 -11.97 -8.85
CA ASN A 93 -2.71 -12.78 -9.22
C ASN A 93 -1.43 -12.31 -8.46
N LEU A 94 -1.47 -12.54 -7.14
CA LEU A 94 -0.43 -12.15 -6.18
C LEU A 94 0.58 -13.27 -5.99
N ASN A 95 1.86 -12.93 -5.95
CA ASN A 95 2.91 -13.84 -5.52
C ASN A 95 3.37 -13.56 -4.08
N TRP A 96 4.29 -14.37 -3.57
CA TRP A 96 4.81 -14.21 -2.20
C TRP A 96 5.60 -12.92 -1.98
N ALA A 97 6.31 -12.41 -2.99
CA ALA A 97 7.03 -11.14 -2.89
C ALA A 97 6.06 -9.98 -2.72
N ASP A 98 4.95 -9.97 -3.47
CA ASP A 98 3.88 -8.98 -3.29
C ASP A 98 3.32 -9.02 -1.88
N ASN A 99 3.06 -10.23 -1.38
CA ASN A 99 2.48 -10.44 -0.06
C ASN A 99 3.37 -9.90 1.06
N VAL A 100 4.68 -10.13 0.97
CA VAL A 100 5.68 -9.58 1.90
C VAL A 100 5.73 -8.05 1.80
N LEU A 101 5.74 -7.49 0.58
CA LEU A 101 5.73 -6.04 0.38
C LEU A 101 4.48 -5.39 1.00
N HIS A 102 3.31 -6.00 0.82
CA HIS A 102 2.06 -5.53 1.40
C HIS A 102 2.11 -5.58 2.94
N GLY A 103 2.59 -6.68 3.51
CA GLY A 103 2.72 -6.82 4.97
C GLY A 103 3.65 -5.78 5.59
N VAL A 104 4.83 -5.57 4.99
CA VAL A 104 5.79 -4.55 5.43
C VAL A 104 5.19 -3.15 5.30
N THR A 105 4.52 -2.86 4.18
CA THR A 105 3.89 -1.56 3.93
C THR A 105 2.78 -1.28 4.94
N ALA A 106 1.93 -2.27 5.22
CA ALA A 106 0.88 -2.16 6.23
C ALA A 106 1.47 -1.86 7.61
N PHE A 107 2.52 -2.58 8.00
CA PHE A 107 3.19 -2.35 9.29
C PHE A 107 3.78 -0.94 9.39
N LEU A 108 4.51 -0.48 8.37
CA LEU A 108 5.07 0.88 8.36
C LEU A 108 3.97 1.95 8.41
N ALA A 109 2.88 1.76 7.69
CA ALA A 109 1.74 2.68 7.69
C ALA A 109 1.05 2.73 9.07
N LEU A 110 0.91 1.59 9.75
CA LEU A 110 0.38 1.53 11.11
C LEU A 110 1.27 2.32 12.08
N VAL A 111 2.60 2.11 12.03
CA VAL A 111 3.55 2.84 12.87
C VAL A 111 3.44 4.35 12.66
N VAL A 112 3.37 4.80 11.41
CA VAL A 112 3.20 6.22 11.08
C VAL A 112 1.84 6.75 11.56
N GLY A 113 0.75 6.04 11.30
CA GLY A 113 -0.60 6.45 11.72
C GLY A 113 -0.72 6.60 13.24
N VAL A 114 -0.19 5.64 14.00
CA VAL A 114 -0.15 5.70 15.48
C VAL A 114 0.75 6.85 15.96
N ALA A 115 1.92 7.05 15.37
CA ALA A 115 2.80 8.16 15.74
C ALA A 115 2.15 9.53 15.47
N SER A 116 1.57 9.74 14.28
CA SER A 116 0.96 11.01 13.90
C SER A 116 -0.26 11.34 14.75
N THR A 117 -1.10 10.36 15.09
CA THR A 117 -2.27 10.58 15.96
C THR A 117 -1.87 10.98 17.38
N ARG A 118 -0.78 10.40 17.93
CA ARG A 118 -0.23 10.79 19.23
C ARG A 118 0.28 12.23 19.25
N VAL A 119 0.98 12.65 18.19
CA VAL A 119 1.48 14.03 18.04
C VAL A 119 0.33 15.03 17.98
N SER A 120 -0.71 14.74 17.20
CA SER A 120 -1.89 15.62 17.08
C SER A 120 -2.63 15.79 18.41
N ARG A 121 -2.82 14.72 19.19
CA ARG A 121 -3.46 14.80 20.52
C ARG A 121 -2.66 15.68 21.50
N ARG A 122 -1.33 15.53 21.53
CA ARG A 122 -0.46 16.36 22.39
C ARG A 122 -0.58 17.85 22.06
N LYS A 123 -0.66 18.19 20.76
CA LYS A 123 -0.83 19.58 20.34
C LYS A 123 -2.18 20.17 20.80
N GLN A 124 -3.26 19.39 20.72
CA GLN A 124 -4.59 19.82 21.19
C GLN A 124 -4.66 20.02 22.72
N SER A 125 -4.03 19.15 23.51
CA SER A 125 -3.96 19.30 24.97
C SER A 125 -3.36 20.66 25.36
N LYS A 126 -2.18 20.97 24.80
CA LYS A 126 -1.48 22.23 25.08
C LYS A 126 -2.29 23.47 24.69
N THR A 127 -3.04 23.42 23.59
CA THR A 127 -3.89 24.53 23.19
C THR A 127 -5.04 24.74 24.17
N ARG A 128 -5.61 23.67 24.75
CA ARG A 128 -6.71 23.77 25.72
C ARG A 128 -6.26 24.26 27.10
N GLU A 129 -5.02 23.99 27.51
CA GLU A 129 -4.45 24.48 28.77
C GLU A 129 -4.12 25.99 28.75
N ASN A 130 -3.98 26.57 27.55
CA ASN A 130 -3.60 27.99 27.36
C ASN A 130 -4.81 28.91 27.10
N VAL A 131 -6.04 28.40 27.19
CA VAL A 131 -7.31 29.12 26.98
C VAL A 131 -8.08 29.13 28.30
#